data_AF-A0A0F9RK44-F1
#
_entry.id   AF-A0A0F9RK44-F1
#
_cell.length_a   1.000
_cell.length_b   1.000
_cell.length_c   1.000
_cell.angle_alpha   90.00
_cell.angle_beta   90.00
_cell.angle_gamma   90.00
#
_symmetry.space_group_name_H-M   'P 1'
#
loop_
_entity.id
_entity.type
_entity.pdbx_description
1 polymer ?
#
loop_
_entity_poly.entity_id
_entity_poly.type
_entity_poly.pdbx_seq_one_letter_code
_entity_poly.pdbx_strand_id
1 'polypeptide(L)'
;MSKLIKYAVCSVFIFAVLSACTSFTASKNKVYLSPNIQLNINSVPAQMFNKSWQQVLYITNQQNTHTVFAQLAINDKGAIKLLLMTVQGFPIMELEKPLNGPVKTRNMLAVEGIDPHYILADIALVHWPVAFLQKQLEGALIEQVGSNREVFNDDGTFITIDYSDESTTLNNILHQYQITFKKVEQ
;
A
#
# COMPACT_ATOMS: atom_id res chain seq x y z
N MET A 1 45.45 -34.05 12.81
CA MET A 1 45.07 -32.80 12.13
C MET A 1 43.77 -32.95 11.32
N SER A 2 42.68 -33.44 11.93
CA SER A 2 41.41 -33.72 11.20
C SER A 2 40.18 -33.05 11.83
N LYS A 3 40.22 -32.71 13.12
CA LYS A 3 39.09 -32.05 13.81
C LYS A 3 39.05 -30.54 13.56
N LEU A 4 40.19 -29.85 13.48
CA LEU A 4 40.26 -28.39 13.28
C LEU A 4 39.72 -27.93 11.92
N ILE A 5 39.94 -28.72 10.85
CA ILE A 5 39.43 -28.41 9.50
C ILE A 5 37.89 -28.56 9.46
N LYS A 6 37.32 -29.53 10.19
CA LYS A 6 35.86 -29.72 10.26
C LYS A 6 35.15 -28.55 10.97
N TYR A 7 35.74 -28.01 12.03
CA TYR A 7 35.19 -26.85 12.73
C TYR A 7 35.29 -25.56 11.90
N ALA A 8 36.36 -25.38 11.13
CA ALA A 8 36.50 -24.24 10.23
C ALA A 8 35.45 -24.26 9.09
N VAL A 9 35.20 -25.42 8.49
CA VAL A 9 34.17 -25.57 7.43
C VAL A 9 32.75 -25.35 7.96
N CYS A 10 32.45 -25.81 9.18
CA CYS A 10 31.15 -25.61 9.81
C CYS A 10 30.90 -24.12 10.14
N SER A 11 31.94 -23.39 10.55
CA SER A 11 31.84 -21.96 10.87
C SER A 11 31.62 -21.08 9.62
N VAL A 12 32.26 -21.42 8.49
CA VAL A 12 32.07 -20.72 7.21
C VAL A 12 30.66 -20.95 6.64
N PHE A 13 30.09 -22.15 6.83
CA PHE A 13 28.73 -22.44 6.39
C PHE A 13 27.68 -21.67 7.19
N ILE A 14 27.89 -21.48 8.51
CA ILE A 14 26.98 -20.72 9.39
C ILE A 14 26.99 -19.22 9.08
N PHE A 15 28.13 -18.65 8.69
CA PHE A 15 28.21 -17.23 8.29
C PHE A 15 27.59 -16.95 6.91
N ALA A 16 27.54 -17.93 6.00
CA ALA A 16 26.93 -17.75 4.69
C ALA A 16 25.40 -17.70 4.72
N VAL A 17 24.75 -18.29 5.74
CA VAL A 17 23.27 -18.31 5.87
C VAL A 17 22.69 -17.05 6.53
N LEU A 18 23.52 -16.22 7.16
CA LEU A 18 23.09 -14.98 7.82
C LEU A 18 22.99 -13.77 6.87
N SER A 19 23.33 -13.94 5.60
CA SER A 19 23.17 -12.93 4.54
C SER A 19 21.77 -12.98 3.87
N ALA A 20 20.75 -13.46 4.57
CA ALA A 20 19.35 -13.34 4.16
C ALA A 20 18.84 -11.96 4.61
N CYS A 21 19.04 -10.93 3.78
CA CYS A 21 18.05 -10.37 2.86
C CYS A 21 17.09 -9.36 3.48
N THR A 22 17.50 -8.09 3.56
CA THR A 22 16.58 -6.99 3.25
C THR A 22 16.40 -6.96 1.73
N SER A 23 15.63 -7.90 1.19
CA SER A 23 15.31 -7.95 -0.24
C SER A 23 13.89 -7.44 -0.46
N PHE A 24 13.64 -6.88 -1.64
CA PHE A 24 12.27 -6.61 -2.06
C PHE A 24 11.55 -7.93 -2.29
N THR A 25 10.36 -8.07 -1.70
CA THR A 25 9.45 -9.15 -2.03
C THR A 25 8.58 -8.71 -3.20
N ALA A 26 8.45 -9.57 -4.21
CA ALA A 26 7.47 -9.37 -5.26
C ALA A 26 6.07 -9.62 -4.68
N SER A 27 5.20 -8.63 -4.79
CA SER A 27 3.82 -8.72 -4.37
C SER A 27 2.90 -8.99 -5.56
N LYS A 28 1.68 -9.46 -5.26
CA LYS A 28 0.66 -9.71 -6.29
C LYS A 28 0.17 -8.38 -6.85
N ASN A 29 -0.02 -8.36 -8.16
CA ASN A 29 -0.53 -7.20 -8.87
C ASN A 29 -2.04 -6.96 -8.70
N LYS A 30 -2.74 -7.95 -8.15
CA LYS A 30 -4.13 -7.87 -7.75
C LYS A 30 -4.20 -7.91 -6.23
N VAL A 31 -4.94 -6.97 -5.66
CA VAL A 31 -5.24 -6.90 -4.22
C VAL A 31 -6.67 -7.36 -4.03
N TYR A 32 -6.89 -8.32 -3.15
CA TYR A 32 -8.23 -8.79 -2.78
C TYR A 32 -8.79 -7.83 -1.73
N LEU A 33 -9.73 -6.97 -2.10
CA LEU A 33 -10.41 -6.07 -1.16
C LEU A 33 -11.43 -6.82 -0.29
N SER A 34 -11.92 -7.95 -0.79
CA SER A 34 -12.71 -8.95 -0.09
C SER A 34 -12.47 -10.32 -0.75
N PRO A 35 -12.99 -11.45 -0.21
CA PRO A 35 -12.86 -12.76 -0.86
C PRO A 35 -13.32 -12.77 -2.34
N ASN A 36 -14.30 -11.94 -2.71
CA ASN A 36 -14.88 -11.91 -4.06
C ASN A 36 -14.58 -10.62 -4.83
N ILE A 37 -13.89 -9.64 -4.22
CA ILE A 37 -13.62 -8.34 -4.83
C ILE A 37 -12.13 -8.17 -5.01
N GLN A 38 -11.71 -7.91 -6.25
CA GLN A 38 -10.30 -7.72 -6.60
C GLN A 38 -10.09 -6.36 -7.26
N LEU A 39 -9.06 -5.65 -6.82
CA LEU A 39 -8.56 -4.44 -7.49
C LEU A 39 -7.24 -4.74 -8.19
N ASN A 40 -7.19 -4.48 -9.49
CA ASN A 40 -5.98 -4.55 -10.28
C ASN A 40 -5.20 -3.23 -10.20
N ILE A 41 -4.05 -3.25 -9.50
CA ILE A 41 -3.17 -2.09 -9.31
C ILE A 41 -1.98 -2.09 -10.28
N ASN A 42 -2.09 -2.83 -11.40
CA ASN A 42 -1.01 -2.90 -12.39
C ASN A 42 -0.77 -1.61 -13.17
N SER A 43 -1.80 -0.80 -13.30
CA SER A 43 -1.83 0.35 -14.18
C SER A 43 -2.26 1.59 -13.40
N VAL A 44 -1.79 2.73 -13.86
CA VAL A 44 -2.04 4.03 -13.25
C VAL A 44 -2.75 4.89 -14.30
N PRO A 45 -3.80 5.65 -13.93
CA PRO A 45 -4.46 6.54 -14.86
C PRO A 45 -3.49 7.65 -15.32
N ALA A 46 -3.50 7.98 -16.62
CA ALA A 46 -2.58 8.96 -17.20
C ALA A 46 -2.69 10.35 -16.53
N GLN A 47 -3.85 10.70 -15.97
CA GLN A 47 -4.07 11.93 -15.19
C GLN A 47 -3.16 12.03 -13.96
N MET A 48 -2.65 10.91 -13.47
CA MET A 48 -1.78 10.83 -12.30
C MET A 48 -0.29 10.83 -12.64
N PHE A 49 0.08 10.85 -13.93
CA PHE A 49 1.48 10.89 -14.32
C PHE A 49 2.12 12.21 -13.90
N ASN A 50 3.40 12.17 -13.54
CA ASN A 50 4.17 13.30 -13.02
C ASN A 50 3.56 13.95 -11.76
N LYS A 51 2.75 13.20 -11.00
CA LYS A 51 2.23 13.66 -9.71
C LYS A 51 3.11 13.14 -8.58
N SER A 52 3.36 14.02 -7.62
CA SER A 52 4.01 13.70 -6.36
C SER A 52 3.23 14.38 -5.25
N TRP A 53 2.97 13.66 -4.17
CA TRP A 53 2.31 14.23 -3.01
C TRP A 53 2.79 13.59 -1.72
N GLN A 54 2.60 14.35 -0.65
CA GLN A 54 2.90 13.97 0.71
C GLN A 54 1.63 14.11 1.54
N GLN A 55 1.32 13.08 2.31
CA GLN A 55 0.15 13.04 3.17
C GLN A 55 0.50 12.44 4.52
N VAL A 56 -0.15 12.95 5.57
CA VAL A 56 -0.21 12.29 6.86
C VAL A 56 -1.41 11.34 6.83
N LEU A 57 -1.17 10.07 7.11
CA LEU A 57 -2.20 9.04 7.20
C LEU A 57 -2.43 8.70 8.67
N TYR A 58 -3.66 8.87 9.13
CA TYR A 58 -4.13 8.40 10.41
C TYR A 58 -4.86 7.08 10.19
N ILE A 59 -4.21 5.97 10.53
CA ILE A 59 -4.72 4.61 10.34
C ILE A 59 -5.25 4.13 11.69
N THR A 60 -6.55 3.90 11.78
CA THR A 60 -7.22 3.45 13.01
C THR A 60 -7.84 2.10 12.77
N ASN A 61 -7.57 1.14 13.66
CA ASN A 61 -8.28 -0.14 13.74
C ASN A 61 -8.86 -0.31 15.15
N GLN A 62 -9.42 -1.49 15.46
CA GLN A 62 -10.08 -1.74 16.76
C GLN A 62 -9.18 -1.57 17.98
N GLN A 63 -7.87 -1.67 17.82
CA GLN A 63 -6.92 -1.74 18.94
C GLN A 63 -5.98 -0.54 18.97
N ASN A 64 -5.59 -0.04 17.80
CA ASN A 64 -4.48 0.88 17.65
C ASN A 64 -4.82 2.03 16.70
N THR A 65 -4.19 3.18 16.96
CA THR A 65 -4.13 4.30 16.02
C THR A 65 -2.67 4.56 15.67
N HIS A 66 -2.37 4.56 14.39
CA HIS A 66 -1.05 4.86 13.85
C HIS A 66 -1.10 6.14 13.04
N THR A 67 -0.12 7.01 13.27
CA THR A 67 0.12 8.15 12.39
C THR A 67 1.37 7.87 11.58
N VAL A 68 1.23 7.87 10.26
CA VAL A 68 2.34 7.64 9.32
C VAL A 68 2.41 8.76 8.30
N PHE A 69 3.62 9.02 7.81
CA PHE A 69 3.85 9.92 6.71
C PHE A 69 3.99 9.12 5.42
N ALA A 70 3.19 9.43 4.41
CA ALA A 70 3.22 8.79 3.11
C ALA A 70 3.72 9.78 2.05
N GLN A 71 4.73 9.36 1.29
CA GLN A 71 5.21 10.06 0.12
C GLN A 71 5.01 9.20 -1.12
N LEU A 72 4.16 9.65 -2.03
CA LEU A 72 3.94 8.99 -3.31
C LEU A 72 4.52 9.83 -4.45
N ALA A 73 5.24 9.19 -5.36
CA ALA A 73 5.67 9.76 -6.61
C ALA A 73 5.29 8.83 -7.78
N ILE A 74 4.71 9.40 -8.82
CA ILE A 74 4.34 8.73 -10.06
C ILE A 74 5.08 9.42 -11.20
N ASN A 75 5.88 8.68 -11.97
CA ASN A 75 6.63 9.25 -13.08
C ASN A 75 5.77 9.46 -14.34
N ASP A 76 6.40 9.94 -15.40
CA ASP A 76 5.82 10.20 -16.72
C ASP A 76 5.25 8.95 -17.43
N LYS A 77 5.63 7.76 -16.96
CA LYS A 77 5.22 6.46 -17.51
C LYS A 77 4.30 5.68 -16.58
N GLY A 78 3.90 6.26 -15.44
CA GLY A 78 3.04 5.61 -14.46
C GLY A 78 3.74 4.60 -13.54
N ALA A 79 5.07 4.61 -13.48
CA ALA A 79 5.79 3.87 -12.43
C ALA A 79 5.62 4.59 -11.09
N ILE A 80 5.36 3.82 -10.04
CA ILE A 80 5.05 4.32 -8.70
C ILE A 80 6.22 4.08 -7.76
N LYS A 81 6.54 5.07 -6.93
CA LYS A 81 7.30 4.91 -5.70
C LYS A 81 6.48 5.42 -4.53
N LEU A 82 6.35 4.61 -3.49
CA LEU A 82 5.68 4.93 -2.23
C LEU A 82 6.67 4.69 -1.09
N LEU A 83 6.86 5.70 -0.24
CA LEU A 83 7.58 5.57 1.01
C LEU A 83 6.62 5.87 2.17
N LEU A 84 6.52 4.93 3.11
CA LEU A 84 5.82 5.12 4.38
C LEU A 84 6.85 5.28 5.49
N MET A 85 6.66 6.28 6.34
CA MET A 85 7.55 6.60 7.46
C MET A 85 6.74 6.82 8.74
N THR A 86 7.37 6.62 9.88
CA THR A 86 6.85 7.15 11.14
C THR A 86 6.91 8.68 11.12
N VAL A 87 6.18 9.33 12.04
CA VAL A 87 6.24 10.80 12.18
C VAL A 87 7.63 11.32 12.57
N GLN A 88 8.50 10.45 13.11
CA GLN A 88 9.89 10.77 13.42
C GLN A 88 10.84 10.56 12.22
N GLY A 89 10.32 10.17 11.05
CA GLY A 89 11.11 9.97 9.83
C GLY A 89 11.76 8.60 9.69
N PHE A 90 11.43 7.62 10.54
CA PHE A 90 11.92 6.25 10.36
C PHE A 90 11.14 5.55 9.26
N PRO A 91 11.80 4.94 8.27
CA PRO A 91 11.11 4.24 7.19
C PRO A 91 10.42 2.99 7.73
N ILE A 92 9.12 2.89 7.47
CA ILE A 92 8.30 1.72 7.76
C ILE A 92 8.39 0.75 6.57
N MET A 93 8.23 1.28 5.36
CA MET A 93 8.13 0.49 4.15
C MET A 93 8.40 1.32 2.91
N GLU A 94 9.01 0.68 1.93
CA GLU A 94 9.11 1.18 0.56
C GLU A 94 8.33 0.24 -0.38
N LEU A 95 7.56 0.83 -1.30
CA LEU A 95 6.88 0.13 -2.37
C LEU A 95 7.28 0.73 -3.72
N GLU A 96 7.67 -0.13 -4.64
CA GLU A 96 7.95 0.22 -6.03
C GLU A 96 7.04 -0.55 -6.97
N LYS A 97 6.35 0.17 -7.88
CA LYS A 97 5.65 -0.44 -9.01
C LYS A 97 6.31 0.02 -10.32
N PRO A 98 7.25 -0.75 -10.87
CA PRO A 98 7.83 -0.46 -12.17
C PRO A 98 6.79 -0.58 -13.30
N LEU A 99 7.08 0.09 -14.41
CA LEU A 99 6.32 -0.06 -15.66
C LEU A 99 6.33 -1.54 -16.07
N ASN A 100 5.14 -2.12 -16.27
CA ASN A 100 4.94 -3.51 -16.69
C ASN A 100 5.59 -4.60 -15.80
N GLY A 101 6.05 -4.25 -14.60
CA GLY A 101 6.58 -5.21 -13.62
C GLY A 101 5.66 -5.36 -12.42
N PRO A 102 5.91 -6.37 -11.56
CA PRO A 102 5.11 -6.57 -10.37
C PRO A 102 5.34 -5.48 -9.35
N VAL A 103 4.36 -5.27 -8.46
CA VAL A 103 4.57 -4.49 -7.23
C VAL A 103 5.70 -5.13 -6.43
N LYS A 104 6.62 -4.32 -5.92
CA LYS A 104 7.71 -4.75 -5.04
C LYS A 104 7.60 -4.00 -3.73
N THR A 105 7.70 -4.73 -2.62
CA THR A 105 7.64 -4.14 -1.28
C THR A 105 8.89 -4.48 -0.50
N ARG A 106 9.41 -3.52 0.26
CA ARG A 106 10.47 -3.69 1.23
C ARG A 106 9.95 -3.19 2.57
N ASN A 107 9.70 -4.12 3.48
CA ASN A 107 9.32 -3.78 4.85
C ASN A 107 10.59 -3.55 5.67
N MET A 108 10.66 -2.41 6.34
CA MET A 108 11.81 -1.99 7.14
C MET A 108 11.47 -1.98 8.63
N LEU A 109 10.22 -1.68 8.97
CA LEU A 109 9.66 -1.78 10.31
C LEU A 109 8.31 -2.50 10.26
N ALA A 110 8.14 -3.52 11.10
CA ALA A 110 6.82 -4.12 11.30
C ALA A 110 6.00 -3.18 12.19
N VAL A 111 4.92 -2.64 11.65
CA VAL A 111 3.92 -1.87 12.40
C VAL A 111 2.64 -2.67 12.39
N GLU A 112 2.18 -3.04 13.58
CA GLU A 112 0.93 -3.79 13.74
C GLU A 112 -0.23 -3.02 13.10
N GLY A 113 -1.16 -3.73 12.46
CA GLY A 113 -2.34 -3.10 11.84
C GLY A 113 -2.09 -2.32 10.54
N ILE A 114 -0.85 -2.24 10.04
CA ILE A 114 -0.55 -1.69 8.71
C ILE A 114 -0.14 -2.84 7.79
N ASP A 115 -1.01 -3.19 6.84
CA ASP A 115 -0.68 -4.17 5.81
C ASP A 115 -0.23 -3.48 4.50
N PRO A 116 1.04 -3.67 4.07
CA PRO A 116 1.59 -3.14 2.81
C PRO A 116 0.70 -3.33 1.59
N HIS A 117 0.03 -4.49 1.52
CA HIS A 117 -0.67 -4.93 0.33
C HIS A 117 -1.88 -4.06 0.05
N TYR A 118 -2.48 -3.48 1.09
CA TYR A 118 -3.69 -2.68 0.99
C TYR A 118 -3.40 -1.19 0.84
N ILE A 119 -2.30 -0.67 1.39
CA ILE A 119 -2.06 0.79 1.36
C ILE A 119 -2.04 1.37 -0.05
N LEU A 120 -1.39 0.73 -1.03
CA LEU A 120 -1.42 1.24 -2.41
C LEU A 120 -2.83 1.12 -3.02
N ALA A 121 -3.58 0.05 -2.70
CA ALA A 121 -4.96 -0.11 -3.14
C ALA A 121 -5.89 0.95 -2.51
N ASP A 122 -5.68 1.31 -1.25
CA ASP A 122 -6.43 2.36 -0.56
C ASP A 122 -6.12 3.75 -1.14
N ILE A 123 -4.84 4.05 -1.36
CA ILE A 123 -4.40 5.28 -2.05
C ILE A 123 -5.02 5.36 -3.46
N ALA A 124 -5.00 4.24 -4.19
CA ALA A 124 -5.62 4.10 -5.50
C ALA A 124 -7.13 4.40 -5.47
N LEU A 125 -7.86 3.76 -4.56
CA LEU A 125 -9.30 3.94 -4.39
C LEU A 125 -9.66 5.38 -4.02
N VAL A 126 -8.81 6.08 -3.28
CA VAL A 126 -9.01 7.49 -2.93
C VAL A 126 -8.70 8.43 -4.10
N HIS A 127 -7.59 8.22 -4.81
CA HIS A 127 -7.04 9.23 -5.72
C HIS A 127 -7.26 8.97 -7.20
N TRP A 128 -7.51 7.72 -7.62
CA TRP A 128 -7.75 7.44 -9.03
C TRP A 128 -9.17 7.80 -9.47
N PRO A 129 -9.39 8.16 -10.75
CA PRO A 129 -10.72 8.45 -11.25
C PRO A 129 -11.63 7.22 -11.21
N VAL A 130 -12.90 7.42 -10.84
CA VAL A 130 -13.92 6.35 -10.77
C VAL A 130 -14.00 5.55 -12.07
N ALA A 131 -14.08 6.24 -13.23
CA ALA A 131 -14.16 5.57 -14.53
C ALA A 131 -12.94 4.70 -14.87
N PHE A 132 -11.78 4.99 -14.27
CA PHE A 132 -10.60 4.16 -14.39
C PHE A 132 -10.68 2.97 -13.43
N LEU A 133 -10.98 3.22 -12.16
CA LEU A 133 -11.12 2.20 -11.11
C LEU A 133 -12.17 1.14 -11.47
N GLN A 134 -13.31 1.55 -12.04
CA GLN A 134 -14.38 0.64 -12.44
C GLN A 134 -13.91 -0.42 -13.45
N LYS A 135 -12.90 -0.12 -14.26
CA LYS A 135 -12.31 -1.08 -15.23
C LYS A 135 -11.27 -2.00 -14.59
N GLN A 136 -10.74 -1.62 -13.42
CA GLN A 136 -9.73 -2.38 -12.67
C GLN A 136 -10.35 -3.22 -11.54
N LEU A 137 -11.62 -2.98 -11.24
CA LEU A 137 -12.36 -3.64 -10.18
C LEU A 137 -13.12 -4.85 -10.74
N GLU A 138 -12.93 -6.00 -10.13
CA GLU A 138 -13.65 -7.23 -10.42
C GLU A 138 -14.50 -7.59 -9.18
N GLY A 139 -15.76 -7.96 -9.39
CA GLY A 139 -16.68 -8.42 -8.33
C GLY A 139 -17.39 -7.31 -7.53
N ALA A 140 -17.17 -6.04 -7.88
CA ALA A 140 -17.87 -4.90 -7.30
C ALA A 140 -18.03 -3.74 -8.30
N LEU A 141 -18.90 -2.81 -7.94
CA LEU A 141 -19.06 -1.51 -8.58
C LEU A 141 -18.43 -0.43 -7.70
N ILE A 142 -18.07 0.67 -8.34
CA ILE A 142 -17.60 1.88 -7.66
C ILE A 142 -18.37 3.08 -8.18
N GLU A 143 -18.93 3.86 -7.27
CA GLU A 143 -19.68 5.06 -7.58
C GLU A 143 -19.16 6.23 -6.75
N GLN A 144 -19.26 7.44 -7.30
CA GLN A 144 -19.04 8.66 -6.54
C GLN A 144 -20.21 9.62 -6.75
N VAL A 145 -20.87 9.97 -5.64
CA VAL A 145 -21.98 10.92 -5.59
C VAL A 145 -21.56 12.10 -4.72
N GLY A 146 -21.33 13.25 -5.36
CA GLY A 146 -20.83 14.44 -4.68
C GLY A 146 -19.48 14.18 -4.01
N SER A 147 -19.45 14.31 -2.69
CA SER A 147 -18.27 14.14 -1.84
C SER A 147 -18.16 12.75 -1.20
N ASN A 148 -18.98 11.78 -1.60
CA ASN A 148 -18.90 10.40 -1.12
C ASN A 148 -18.63 9.46 -2.30
N ARG A 149 -17.72 8.51 -2.11
CA ARG A 149 -17.46 7.39 -3.02
C ARG A 149 -17.60 6.07 -2.29
N GLU A 150 -18.22 5.11 -2.94
CA GLU A 150 -18.49 3.79 -2.36
C GLU A 150 -18.03 2.68 -3.29
N VAL A 151 -17.55 1.59 -2.68
CA VAL A 151 -17.32 0.30 -3.35
C VAL A 151 -18.32 -0.71 -2.79
N PHE A 152 -19.16 -1.26 -3.66
CA PHE A 152 -20.28 -2.10 -3.26
C PHE A 152 -20.58 -3.21 -4.27
N ASN A 153 -21.33 -4.21 -3.84
CA ASN A 153 -21.92 -5.26 -4.69
C ASN A 153 -23.32 -5.62 -4.14
N ASP A 154 -23.88 -6.73 -4.59
CA ASP A 154 -25.20 -7.21 -4.14
C ASP A 154 -25.27 -7.55 -2.64
N ASP A 155 -24.13 -7.83 -2.00
CA ASP A 155 -24.01 -8.10 -0.56
C ASP A 155 -23.95 -6.81 0.29
N GLY A 156 -23.75 -5.65 -0.34
CA GLY A 156 -23.72 -4.34 0.31
C GLY A 156 -22.43 -3.54 0.06
N THR A 157 -22.21 -2.52 0.88
CA THR A 157 -21.07 -1.61 0.79
C THR A 157 -19.88 -2.13 1.61
N PHE A 158 -18.68 -2.14 1.02
CA PHE A 158 -17.45 -2.63 1.65
C PHE A 158 -16.50 -1.51 2.02
N ILE A 159 -16.44 -0.49 1.17
CA ILE A 159 -15.57 0.67 1.36
C ILE A 159 -16.39 1.93 1.12
N THR A 160 -16.24 2.88 2.02
CA THR A 160 -16.78 4.24 1.88
C THR A 160 -15.63 5.23 1.94
N ILE A 161 -15.71 6.29 1.14
CA ILE A 161 -14.68 7.32 1.05
C ILE A 161 -15.37 8.67 1.06
N ASP A 162 -15.15 9.41 2.15
CA ASP A 162 -15.70 10.75 2.36
C ASP A 162 -14.62 11.79 2.06
N TYR A 163 -14.91 12.67 1.09
CA TYR A 163 -14.05 13.77 0.70
C TYR A 163 -14.50 15.05 1.39
N SER A 164 -13.57 15.78 2.00
CA SER A 164 -13.77 17.13 2.52
C SER A 164 -12.60 18.02 2.10
N ASP A 165 -12.72 19.33 2.34
CA ASP A 165 -11.66 20.28 2.01
C ASP A 165 -10.38 20.04 2.82
N GLU A 166 -10.52 19.60 4.08
CA GLU A 166 -9.39 19.39 5.01
C GLU A 166 -8.78 17.99 4.91
N SER A 167 -9.61 16.98 4.65
CA SER A 167 -9.19 15.59 4.67
C SER A 167 -10.06 14.68 3.81
N THR A 168 -9.51 13.51 3.48
CA THR A 168 -10.27 12.41 2.90
C THR A 168 -10.25 11.24 3.86
N THR A 169 -11.38 10.61 4.11
CA THR A 169 -11.47 9.46 5.03
C THR A 169 -11.95 8.25 4.26
N LEU A 170 -11.13 7.21 4.21
CA LEU A 170 -11.50 5.88 3.71
C LEU A 170 -11.86 5.00 4.90
N ASN A 171 -13.02 4.37 4.87
CA ASN A 171 -13.45 3.38 5.84
C ASN A 171 -13.63 2.02 5.16
N ASN A 172 -12.85 1.04 5.58
CA ASN A 172 -12.90 -0.33 5.10
C ASN A 172 -13.70 -1.18 6.11
N ILE A 173 -14.97 -1.44 5.77
CA ILE A 173 -15.94 -2.08 6.66
C ILE A 173 -15.56 -3.53 6.91
N LEU A 174 -15.09 -4.24 5.87
CA LEU A 174 -14.75 -5.65 5.96
C LEU A 174 -13.52 -5.89 6.83
N HIS A 175 -12.48 -5.07 6.64
CA HIS A 175 -11.22 -5.21 7.37
C HIS A 175 -11.17 -4.37 8.66
N GLN A 176 -12.26 -3.68 9.00
CA GLN A 176 -12.45 -2.98 10.27
C GLN A 176 -11.35 -1.95 10.56
N TYR A 177 -10.96 -1.18 9.54
CA TYR A 177 -10.03 -0.07 9.68
C TYR A 177 -10.50 1.18 8.92
N GLN A 178 -10.00 2.32 9.37
CA GLN A 178 -10.19 3.62 8.74
C GLN A 178 -8.83 4.27 8.48
N ILE A 179 -8.70 4.95 7.34
CA ILE A 179 -7.55 5.79 7.00
C ILE A 179 -8.04 7.20 6.74
N THR A 180 -7.56 8.17 7.53
CA THR A 180 -7.75 9.59 7.22
C THR A 180 -6.48 10.16 6.58
N PHE A 181 -6.63 10.68 5.37
CA PHE A 181 -5.60 11.31 4.57
C PHE A 181 -5.66 12.82 4.78
N LYS A 182 -4.60 13.40 5.36
CA LYS A 182 -4.42 14.85 5.47
C LYS A 182 -3.26 15.32 4.62
N LYS A 183 -3.42 16.43 3.90
CA LYS A 183 -2.30 17.08 3.21
C LYS A 183 -1.32 17.62 4.25
N VAL A 184 -0.05 17.61 3.91
CA VAL A 184 0.97 18.34 4.66
C VAL A 184 0.82 19.80 4.29
N GLU A 185 0.56 20.67 5.26
CA GLU A 185 0.61 22.13 5.03
C GLU A 185 2.04 22.49 4.61
N GLN A 186 2.16 23.18 3.47
CA GLN A 186 3.44 23.67 2.93
C GLN A 186 3.69 25.10 3.40
#